data_AF-A0A382J2S9-F1
#
_entry.id   AF-A0A382J2S9-F1
#
_cell.length_a   1.000
_cell.length_b   1.000
_cell.length_c   1.000
_cell.angle_alpha   90.00
_cell.angle_beta   90.00
_cell.angle_gamma   90.00
#
_symmetry.space_group_name_H-M   'P 1'
#
loop_
_entity.id
_entity.type
_entity.pdbx_description
1 polymer ?
#
loop_
_entity_poly.entity_id
_entity_poly.type
_entity_poly.pdbx_seq_one_letter_code
_entity_poly.pdbx_strand_id
1 'polypeptide(L)' 'MSEATYYGTGRRKRSIARVIMSPGKGDIKVNGQPFRDYLCRDSLATVVMQPLVALENEKA' A
#
# COMPACT_ATOMS: atom_id res chain seq x y z
N MET A 1 -21.23 -5.13 11.19
CA MET A 1 -20.64 -5.92 10.08
C MET A 1 -19.13 -5.79 10.22
N SER A 2 -18.43 -6.88 10.56
CA SER A 2 -16.98 -6.85 10.70
C SER A 2 -16.36 -6.63 9.33
N GLU A 3 -15.80 -5.46 9.08
CA GLU A 3 -15.05 -5.19 7.86
C GLU A 3 -13.87 -6.16 7.78
N ALA A 4 -13.79 -6.92 6.68
CA ALA A 4 -12.70 -7.86 6.44
C ALA A 4 -11.37 -7.08 6.45
N THR A 5 -10.59 -7.27 7.50
CA THR A 5 -9.25 -6.68 7.63
C THR A 5 -8.23 -7.73 7.23
N TYR A 6 -7.50 -7.47 6.16
CA TYR A 6 -6.42 -8.30 5.66
C TYR A 6 -5.10 -7.82 6.24
N TYR A 7 -4.33 -8.75 6.80
CA TYR A 7 -3.02 -8.47 7.36
C TYR A 7 -1.93 -9.15 6.51
N GLY A 8 -0.90 -8.39 6.16
CA GLY A 8 0.26 -8.87 5.43
C GLY A 8 1.56 -8.31 5.99
N THR A 9 2.65 -9.07 5.88
CA THR A 9 3.99 -8.58 6.22
C THR A 9 4.89 -8.69 4.99
N GLY A 10 5.44 -7.56 4.55
CA GLY A 10 6.39 -7.48 3.44
C GLY A 10 7.83 -7.36 3.94
N ARG A 11 8.78 -7.97 3.22
CA ARG A 11 10.22 -7.85 3.52
C ARG A 11 11.01 -7.64 2.24
N ARG A 12 11.96 -6.70 2.25
CA ARG A 12 12.92 -6.49 1.15
C ARG A 12 14.28 -6.10 1.72
N LYS A 13 15.32 -6.89 1.42
CA LYS A 13 16.65 -6.73 2.03
C LYS A 13 16.55 -6.73 3.56
N ARG A 14 16.89 -5.61 4.22
CA ARG A 14 16.77 -5.42 5.68
C ARG A 14 15.49 -4.66 6.09
N SER A 15 14.66 -4.25 5.14
CA SER A 15 13.45 -3.47 5.40
C SER A 15 12.25 -4.39 5.62
N ILE A 16 11.42 -4.07 6.62
CA ILE A 16 10.20 -4.81 6.99
C ILE A 16 9.03 -3.83 6.94
N ALA A 17 7.93 -4.23 6.32
CA ALA A 17 6.69 -3.45 6.25
C ALA A 17 5.51 -4.28 6.74
N ARG A 18 4.63 -3.66 7.52
CA ARG A 18 3.35 -4.24 7.93
C ARG A 18 2.26 -3.59 7.12
N VAL A 19 1.49 -4.38 6.39
CA VAL A 19 0.40 -3.93 5.53
C VAL A 19 -0.90 -4.39 6.15
N ILE A 20 -1.78 -3.44 6.42
CA ILE A 20 -3.13 -3.68 6.90
C ILE A 20 -4.04 -3.09 5.84
N MET A 21 -4.92 -3.91 5.27
CA MET A 21 -5.81 -3.52 4.20
C MET A 21 -7.24 -3.82 4.61
N SER A 22 -8.11 -2.84 4.43
CA SER A 22 -9.56 -2.99 4.52
C SER A 22 -10.18 -2.51 3.20
N PRO A 23 -11.33 -3.07 2.80
CA PRO A 23 -12.05 -2.58 1.62
C PRO A 23 -12.48 -1.12 1.88
N GLY A 24 -12.16 -0.20 0.98
CA GLY A 24 -12.40 1.22 1.25
C GLY A 24 -12.06 2.20 0.12
N LYS A 25 -11.80 3.45 0.51
CA LYS A 25 -11.62 4.56 -0.43
C LYS A 25 -10.34 4.49 -1.26
N GLY A 26 -9.35 3.70 -0.85
CA GLY A 26 -8.05 3.59 -1.53
C GLY A 26 -6.98 4.51 -0.97
N ASP A 27 -7.18 5.06 0.23
CA ASP A 27 -6.21 5.94 0.89
C ASP A 27 -5.01 5.15 1.41
N ILE A 28 -3.88 5.21 0.70
CA ILE A 28 -2.63 4.55 1.10
C ILE A 28 -1.80 5.51 1.96
N LYS A 29 -1.59 5.15 3.22
CA LYS A 29 -0.74 5.87 4.17
C LYS A 29 0.39 4.99 4.68
N VAL A 30 1.58 5.57 4.83
CA VAL A 30 2.76 4.93 5.40
C VAL A 30 3.20 5.76 6.61
N ASN A 31 3.25 5.15 7.80
CA ASN A 31 3.63 5.82 9.06
C ASN A 31 2.85 7.12 9.35
N GLY A 32 1.57 7.17 8.96
CA GLY A 32 0.69 8.33 9.19
C GLY A 32 0.79 9.43 8.12
N GLN A 33 1.73 9.32 7.19
CA GLN A 33 1.89 10.24 6.06
C GLN A 33 1.35 9.61 4.76
N PRO A 34 0.93 10.41 3.76
CA PRO A 34 0.56 9.88 2.46
C PRO A 34 1.78 9.21 1.80
N PHE A 35 1.56 8.07 1.11
CA PHE A 35 2.66 7.25 0.63
C PHE A 35 3.59 7.98 -0.36
N ARG A 36 3.07 8.93 -1.14
CA ARG A 36 3.87 9.75 -2.07
C ARG A 36 4.85 10.66 -1.36
N ASP A 37 4.46 11.27 -0.24
CA ASP A 37 5.34 12.16 0.52
C ASP A 37 6.37 11.37 1.35
N TYR A 38 5.96 10.19 1.84
CA TYR A 38 6.85 9.32 2.59
C TYR A 38 7.95 8.69 1.70
N LEU A 39 7.62 8.38 0.45
CA LEU A 39 8.56 7.82 -0.51
C LEU A 39 9.27 8.96 -1.24
N CYS A 40 10.56 9.15 -0.96
CA CYS A 40 11.36 10.24 -1.56
C CYS A 40 11.54 10.18 -3.09
N ARG A 41 11.03 9.14 -3.78
CA ARG A 41 11.25 8.91 -5.21
C ARG A 41 9.96 8.41 -5.86
N ASP A 42 9.58 9.02 -6.98
CA ASP A 42 8.38 8.66 -7.74
C ASP A 42 8.42 7.21 -8.26
N SER A 43 9.61 6.70 -8.59
CA SER A 43 9.77 5.31 -9.01
C SER A 43 9.32 4.30 -7.94
N LEU A 44 9.47 4.65 -6.65
CA LEU A 44 8.98 3.80 -5.57
C LEU A 44 7.46 3.86 -5.44
N ALA A 45 6.85 5.02 -5.73
CA ALA A 45 5.40 5.16 -5.76
C ALA A 45 4.79 4.26 -6.85
N THR A 46 5.41 4.20 -8.03
CA THR A 46 4.99 3.28 -9.10
C THR A 46 5.07 1.82 -8.66
N VAL A 47 6.15 1.42 -7.98
CA VAL A 47 6.32 0.03 -7.48
C VAL A 47 5.25 -0.34 -6.44
N VAL A 48 4.82 0.61 -5.60
CA VAL A 48 3.73 0.37 -4.64
C VAL A 48 2.38 0.18 -5.33
N MET A 49 2.15 0.85 -6.47
CA MET A 49 0.91 0.75 -7.24
C MET A 49 0.85 -0.50 -8.13
N GLN A 50 1.98 -1.00 -8.63
CA GLN A 50 2.05 -2.15 -9.53
C GLN A 50 1.19 -3.37 -9.13
N PRO A 51 1.16 -3.83 -7.87
CA PRO A 51 0.33 -4.97 -7.47
C PRO A 51 -1.16 -4.69 -7.60
N LEU A 52 -1.60 -3.45 -7.34
CA LEU A 52 -3.00 -3.06 -7.45
C LEU A 52 -3.44 -2.96 -8.92
N VAL A 53 -2.57 -2.42 -9.78
CA VAL A 53 -2.77 -2.39 -11.24
C VAL A 53 -2.90 -3.81 -11.80
N ALA A 54 -2.00 -4.72 -11.41
CA ALA A 54 -1.99 -6.10 -11.89
C ALA A 54 -3.25 -6.90 -11.49
N LEU A 55 -3.89 -6.51 -10.40
CA LEU A 55 -5.14 -7.10 -9.91
C LEU A 55 -6.39 -6.35 -10.40
N GLU A 56 -6.23 -5.35 -11.28
CA GLU A 56 -7.31 -4.48 -11.77
C GLU A 56 -8.10 -3.80 -10.64
N ASN A 57 -7.50 -3.69 -9.45
CA ASN A 57 -8.09 -3.05 -8.27
C ASN A 57 -7.74 -1.56 -8.20
N GLU A 58 -7.36 -0.96 -9.32
CA GLU A 58 -7.20 0.48 -9.45
C GLU A 58 -8.57 1.16 -9.47
N LYS A 59 -8.72 2.21 -8.68
CA LYS A 59 -9.78 3.19 -8.92
C LYS A 59 -9.31 4.11 -10.04
N ALA A 60 -10.12 4.20 -11.10
CA ALA A 60 -10.06 5.28 -12.07
C ALA A 60 -10.24 6.65 -11.39
#